data_AF-W6UZC5-F1
#
_entry.id   AF-W6UZC5-F1
#
_cell.length_a   1.000
_cell.length_b   1.000
_cell.length_c   1.000
_cell.angle_alpha   90.00
_cell.angle_beta   90.00
_cell.angle_gamma   90.00
#
_symmetry.space_group_name_H-M   'P 1'
#
loop_
_entity.id
_entity.type
_entity.pdbx_description
1 polymer ?
#
loop_
_entity_poly.entity_id
_entity_poly.type
_entity_poly.pdbx_seq_one_letter_code
_entity_poly.pdbx_strand_id
1 'polypeptide(L)' 'MLRIPPQLMGVAPQNAGGFRAVRDATQVWSMNEIEREQARLMQINEWLDQEVIRFTPYEVHAGNEN' A
#
# COMPACT_ATOMS: atom_id res chain seq x y z
N MET A 1 -1.77 -3.88 12.80
CA MET A 1 -2.61 -4.75 11.94
C MET A 1 -2.96 -3.93 10.73
N LEU A 2 -2.60 -4.39 9.53
CA LEU A 2 -2.92 -3.69 8.29
C LEU A 2 -4.38 -3.93 7.92
N ARG A 3 -5.12 -2.85 7.63
CA ARG A 3 -6.52 -2.96 7.18
C ARG A 3 -6.55 -3.18 5.67
N ILE A 4 -6.39 -4.44 5.26
CA ILE A 4 -6.33 -4.81 3.84
C ILE A 4 -7.75 -4.80 3.25
N PRO A 5 -8.02 -4.02 2.19
CA PRO A 5 -9.30 -4.04 1.49
C PRO A 5 -9.60 -5.45 0.94
N PRO A 6 -10.86 -5.91 1.01
CA PRO A 6 -11.23 -7.24 0.49
C PRO A 6 -10.93 -7.42 -1.00
N GLN A 7 -10.99 -6.34 -1.78
CA GLN A 7 -10.64 -6.33 -3.20
C GLN A 7 -9.15 -6.72 -3.43
N LEU A 8 -8.25 -6.38 -2.51
CA LEU A 8 -6.84 -6.77 -2.58
C LEU A 8 -6.59 -8.20 -2.09
N MET A 9 -7.57 -8.81 -1.42
CA MET A 9 -7.51 -10.21 -0.97
C MET A 9 -8.07 -11.20 -2.00
N GLY A 10 -8.35 -10.75 -3.24
CA GLY A 10 -8.91 -11.59 -4.30
C GLY A 10 -10.41 -11.86 -4.16
N VAL A 11 -11.11 -11.14 -3.28
CA VAL A 11 -12.57 -11.24 -3.16
C VAL A 11 -13.22 -10.50 -4.33
N ALA A 12 -14.04 -11.22 -5.12
CA ALA A 12 -14.69 -10.68 -6.30
C ALA A 12 -15.56 -9.44 -5.97
N PRO A 13 -15.46 -8.36 -6.76
CA PRO A 13 -16.25 -7.15 -6.53
C PRO A 13 -17.73 -7.42 -6.81
N GLN A 14 -18.61 -7.00 -5.90
CA GLN A 14 -20.06 -7.20 -6.03
C GLN A 14 -20.71 -6.26 -7.06
N ASN A 15 -20.01 -5.23 -7.53
CA ASN A 15 -20.52 -4.19 -8.42
C ASN A 15 -19.64 -4.08 -9.69
N ALA A 16 -20.24 -3.77 -10.84
CA ALA A 16 -19.64 -3.81 -12.19
C ALA A 16 -18.39 -2.92 -12.48
N GLY A 17 -17.80 -2.27 -11.47
CA GLY A 17 -16.60 -1.41 -11.59
C GLY A 17 -15.28 -2.11 -11.22
N GLY A 18 -15.20 -3.43 -11.32
CA GLY A 18 -14.24 -4.28 -10.62
C GLY A 18 -12.77 -3.85 -10.67
N PHE A 19 -12.20 -3.62 -11.85
CA PHE A 19 -10.77 -3.27 -11.98
C PHE A 19 -10.43 -1.84 -11.54
N ARG A 20 -11.32 -0.88 -11.82
CA ARG A 20 -11.14 0.52 -11.36
C ARG A 20 -11.22 0.60 -9.83
N ALA A 21 -12.17 -0.13 -9.24
CA ALA A 21 -12.32 -0.23 -7.79
C ALA A 21 -11.09 -0.87 -7.11
N VAL A 22 -10.44 -1.86 -7.75
CA VAL A 22 -9.20 -2.47 -7.24
C VAL A 22 -8.03 -1.49 -7.30
N ARG A 23 -7.85 -0.75 -8.40
CA ARG A 23 -6.80 0.28 -8.53
C ARG A 23 -6.97 1.39 -7.50
N ASP A 24 -8.19 1.92 -7.38
CA ASP A 24 -8.51 2.98 -6.41
C ASP A 24 -8.29 2.49 -4.97
N ALA A 25 -8.72 1.25 -4.64
CA ALA A 25 -8.48 0.64 -3.33
C ALA A 25 -6.98 0.42 -3.05
N THR A 26 -6.20 0.03 -4.06
CA THR A 26 -4.74 -0.14 -3.94
C THR A 26 -4.07 1.19 -3.60
N GLN A 27 -4.42 2.26 -4.30
CA GLN A 27 -3.85 3.59 -4.06
C GLN A 27 -4.18 4.09 -2.66
N VAL A 28 -5.46 4.05 -2.27
CA VAL A 28 -5.92 4.52 -0.96
C VAL A 28 -5.30 3.69 0.16
N TRP A 29 -5.20 2.37 -0.01
CA TRP A 29 -4.58 1.49 0.98
C TRP A 29 -3.08 1.75 1.12
N SER A 30 -2.37 1.97 0.02
CA SER A 30 -0.92 2.21 0.06
C SER A 30 -0.59 3.50 0.83
N MET A 31 -1.31 4.58 0.55
CA MET A 31 -1.15 5.86 1.25
C MET A 31 -1.50 5.77 2.74
N ASN A 32 -2.58 5.04 3.07
CA ASN A 32 -3.06 4.98 4.45
C ASN A 32 -2.35 3.93 5.30
N GLU A 33 -1.97 2.80 4.76
CA GLU A 33 -1.50 1.68 5.57
C GLU A 33 -0.02 1.43 5.35
N ILE A 34 0.46 1.41 4.10
CA ILE A 34 1.88 1.14 3.79
C ILE A 34 2.78 2.31 4.20
N GLU A 35 2.47 3.53 3.75
CA GLU A 35 3.30 4.70 4.09
C GLU A 35 3.37 4.96 5.59
N ARG A 36 2.27 4.73 6.32
CA ARG A 36 2.24 4.88 7.79
C ARG A 36 3.12 3.84 8.48
N GLU A 37 3.07 2.57 8.09
CA GLU A 37 3.94 1.56 8.68
C GLU A 37 5.42 1.75 8.28
N GLN A 38 5.69 2.21 7.05
CA GLN A 38 7.05 2.60 6.64
C GLN A 38 7.59 3.72 7.53
N ALA A 39 6.79 4.76 7.77
CA ALA A 39 7.18 5.86 8.67
C ALA A 39 7.46 5.36 10.09
N ARG A 40 6.63 4.46 10.62
CA ARG A 40 6.88 3.83 11.94
C ARG A 40 8.20 3.06 11.95
N LEU A 41 8.50 2.29 10.90
CA LEU A 41 9.76 1.55 10.83
C LEU A 41 10.97 2.49 10.71
N MET A 42 10.84 3.61 10.00
CA MET A 42 11.90 4.61 9.88
C MET A 42 12.26 5.28 11.21
N GLN A 43 11.37 5.29 12.22
CA GLN A 43 11.69 5.78 13.57
C GLN A 43 12.84 5.01 14.23
N ILE A 44 13.10 3.77 13.79
CA ILE A 44 14.25 2.98 14.27
C ILE A 44 15.57 3.68 13.94
N ASN A 45 15.66 4.37 12.80
CA ASN A 45 16.87 5.12 12.45
C ASN A 45 17.14 6.24 13.45
N GLU A 46 16.09 6.92 13.91
CA GLU A 46 16.19 7.98 14.92
C GLU A 46 16.65 7.42 16.27
N TRP A 47 16.17 6.23 16.64
CA TRP A 47 16.56 5.58 17.90
C TRP A 47 18.02 5.11 17.90
N LEU A 48 18.54 4.71 16.74
CA LEU A 48 19.90 4.20 16.58
C LEU A 48 20.91 5.28 16.17
N ASP A 49 20.44 6.48 15.85
CA ASP A 49 21.24 7.58 15.27
C ASP A 49 22.01 7.14 14.00
N GLN A 50 21.43 6.21 13.25
CA GLN A 50 22.03 5.61 12.06
C GLN A 50 20.95 5.26 11.03
N GLU A 51 21.20 5.52 9.75
CA GLU A 51 20.30 5.11 8.67
C GLU A 51 20.46 3.60 8.40
N VAL A 52 19.60 2.79 9.03
CA VAL A 52 19.58 1.33 8.86
C VAL A 52 18.38 0.83 8.05
N ILE A 53 17.32 1.62 7.97
CA ILE A 53 16.09 1.33 7.22
C ILE A 53 15.84 2.44 6.20
N ARG A 54 15.68 2.07 4.93
CA ARG A 54 15.27 2.98 3.85
C ARG A 54 14.31 2.27 2.91
N PHE A 55 13.26 2.97 2.49
CA PHE A 55 12.30 2.46 1.51
C PHE A 55 12.54 3.11 0.14
N THR A 56 12.28 2.34 -0.91
CA THR A 56 12.12 2.90 -2.26
C THR A 56 10.68 3.42 -2.39
N PRO A 57 10.44 4.54 -3.09
CA PRO A 57 9.08 5.02 -3.34
C PRO A 57 8.20 3.87 -3.84
N TYR A 58 7.04 3.70 -3.22
CA TYR A 58 6.10 2.67 -3.64
C TYR A 58 5.39 3.11 -4.92
N GLU A 59 5.68 2.42 -6.02
CA GLU A 59 5.00 2.65 -7.29
C GLU A 59 3.79 1.71 -7.41
N VAL A 60 2.58 2.27 -7.42
CA VAL A 60 1.38 1.52 -7.80
C VAL A 60 1.46 1.27 -9.31
N HIS A 61 2.03 0.13 -9.72
CA HIS A 61 1.90 -0.34 -11.10
C HIS A 61 0.43 -0.68 -11.35
N ALA A 62 -0.32 0.30 -11.85
CA ALA A 62 -1.56 0.02 -12.55
C ALA A 62 -1.20 -0.96 -13.68
N GLY A 63 -1.64 -2.22 -13.58
CA GLY A 63 -1.42 -3.20 -14.62
C GLY A 63 -1.79 -2.58 -15.97
N ASN A 64 -0.83 -2.56 -16.89
CA ASN A 64 -1.04 -2.15 -18.26
C ASN A 64 -1.96 -3.21 -18.89
N GLU A 65 -3.26 -2.96 -18.82
CA GLU A 65 -4.29 -3.71 -19.52
C GLU A 65 -4.17 -3.42 -21.03
N ASN A 66 -3.26 -4.14 -21.68
CA ASN A 66 -3.33 -4.44 -23.12
C ASN A 66 -4.17 -5.69 -23.34
#